data_AF-J3D8J8-F1
#
_entry.id   AF-J3D8J8-F1
#
_cell.length_a   1.000
_cell.length_b   1.000
_cell.length_c   1.000
_cell.angle_alpha   90.00
_cell.angle_beta   90.00
_cell.angle_gamma   90.00
#
_symmetry.space_group_name_H-M   'P 1'
#
loop_
_entity.id
_entity.type
_entity.pdbx_description
1 polymer ?
#
loop_
_entity_poly.entity_id
_entity_poly.type
_entity_poly.pdbx_seq_one_letter_code
_entity_poly.pdbx_strand_id
1 'polypeptide(L)'
;FYCKNRLATEIQGAIGHSIVQYRDFLLAQHQREQDVHDTTLVATDLQRTVLNTLKKNTERHPIVYSPYGHRRAESGLTSLLGFNGERPDPVTGHYLLGNGYRAFNPVLMRFNTPDNLSPFDKGGLNAYAYCNADPINNIDPMGTSAFSWLSKQLGMKSTYYGNGQWSKSGVTARKGRWAYNRAQEMRRKIQQIIDDAQLETFLKDRATVFAIGKSEYRPNGILGQETYKRIQSSIKSDIFENPKKIAEKFDRPYSNLIEKVARAEQANYRELFESMDNFNIIGRNTSSKLEMLERSFPNKKQILSYTDRIKSIIPKEALKLREEMYIIREKYLMS
;
A
#
# COMPACT_ATOMS: atom_id res chain seq x y z
N PHE A 1 34.85 3.03 -16.33
CA PHE A 1 34.00 1.95 -15.76
C PHE A 1 32.90 2.55 -14.90
N TYR A 2 31.68 2.02 -15.03
CA TYR A 2 30.51 2.46 -14.28
C TYR A 2 30.03 1.37 -13.33
N CYS A 3 29.57 1.76 -12.14
CA CYS A 3 28.82 0.89 -11.24
C CYS A 3 27.37 1.40 -11.21
N LYS A 4 26.43 0.57 -11.67
CA LYS A 4 25.07 1.01 -12.03
C LYS A 4 25.15 2.16 -13.06
N ASN A 5 24.68 3.36 -12.73
CA ASN A 5 24.69 4.54 -13.60
C ASN A 5 25.65 5.62 -13.11
N ARG A 6 26.76 5.25 -12.45
CA ARG A 6 27.73 6.22 -11.90
C ARG A 6 29.15 5.82 -12.23
N LEU A 7 29.99 6.81 -12.56
CA LEU A 7 31.42 6.61 -12.77
C LEU A 7 32.04 6.05 -11.49
N ALA A 8 32.68 4.89 -11.60
CA ALA A 8 33.35 4.22 -10.48
C ALA A 8 34.87 4.30 -10.63
N THR A 9 35.37 4.07 -11.84
CA THR A 9 36.80 4.05 -12.14
C THR A 9 37.05 4.64 -13.52
N GLU A 10 38.06 5.48 -13.66
CA GLU A 10 38.59 5.93 -14.96
C GLU A 10 40.08 5.61 -15.02
N ILE A 11 40.55 5.14 -16.18
CA ILE A 11 41.96 4.85 -16.42
C ILE A 11 42.36 5.60 -17.69
N GLN A 12 43.36 6.47 -17.57
CA GLN A 12 43.92 7.25 -18.67
C GLN A 12 45.43 7.04 -18.69
N GLY A 13 45.89 6.15 -19.56
CA GLY A 13 47.30 5.75 -19.60
C GLY A 13 47.74 5.13 -18.28
N ALA A 14 48.77 5.71 -17.65
CA ALA A 14 49.32 5.25 -16.37
C ALA A 14 48.55 5.75 -15.14
N ILE A 15 47.61 6.70 -15.31
CA ILE A 15 46.85 7.30 -14.22
C ILE A 15 45.48 6.61 -14.11
N GLY A 16 45.17 6.11 -12.92
CA GLY A 16 43.87 5.56 -12.56
C GLY A 16 43.18 6.41 -11.50
N HIS A 17 41.91 6.71 -11.69
CA HIS A 17 41.04 7.32 -10.68
C HIS A 17 39.99 6.30 -10.23
N SER A 18 39.75 6.20 -8.92
CA SER A 18 38.66 5.41 -8.34
C SER A 18 37.84 6.27 -7.39
N ILE A 19 36.52 6.14 -7.48
CA ILE A 19 35.57 6.97 -6.74
C ILE A 19 35.02 6.20 -5.54
N VAL A 20 35.17 6.77 -4.35
CA VAL A 20 34.61 6.24 -3.10
C VAL A 20 33.29 6.96 -2.81
N GLN A 21 32.21 6.19 -2.76
CA GLN A 21 30.87 6.70 -2.53
C GLN A 21 30.03 5.69 -1.74
N TYR A 22 29.13 6.19 -0.90
CA TYR A 22 28.13 5.39 -0.20
C TYR A 22 26.74 5.91 -0.52
N ARG A 23 25.89 5.07 -1.14
CA ARG A 23 24.59 5.48 -1.69
C ARG A 23 24.75 6.71 -2.59
N ASP A 24 24.16 7.83 -2.22
CA ASP A 24 24.20 9.10 -2.96
C ASP A 24 25.31 10.04 -2.50
N PHE A 25 26.04 9.69 -1.43
CA PHE A 25 27.12 10.50 -0.89
C PHE A 25 28.43 10.19 -1.62
N LEU A 26 28.97 11.19 -2.31
CA LEU A 26 30.31 11.15 -2.89
C LEU A 26 31.30 11.58 -1.80
N LEU A 27 32.25 10.71 -1.45
CA LEU A 27 33.07 10.85 -0.24
C LEU A 27 34.53 11.17 -0.56
N ALA A 28 35.11 10.46 -1.52
CA ALA A 28 36.51 10.63 -1.87
C ALA A 28 36.82 10.17 -3.30
N GLN A 29 37.99 10.57 -3.78
CA GLN A 29 38.63 10.10 -4.99
C GLN A 29 40.02 9.58 -4.64
N HIS A 30 40.33 8.37 -5.09
CA HIS A 30 41.70 7.84 -5.12
C HIS A 30 42.30 8.07 -6.50
N GLN A 31 43.53 8.57 -6.53
CA GLN A 31 44.36 8.63 -7.73
C GLN A 31 45.53 7.66 -7.54
N ARG A 32 45.76 6.84 -8.57
CA ARG A 32 46.89 5.92 -8.64
C ARG A 32 47.72 6.29 -9.85
N GLU A 33 49.00 6.51 -9.65
CA GLU A 33 49.98 6.68 -10.71
C GLU A 33 51.19 5.82 -10.34
N GLN A 34 51.39 4.70 -11.06
CA GLN A 34 52.37 3.67 -10.71
C GLN A 34 52.19 3.16 -9.25
N ASP A 35 53.19 3.36 -8.39
CA ASP A 35 53.20 3.00 -6.96
C ASP A 35 52.78 4.16 -6.03
N VAL A 36 52.50 5.34 -6.58
CA VAL A 36 52.03 6.49 -5.81
C VAL A 36 50.51 6.47 -5.75
N HIS A 37 50.00 6.58 -4.52
CA HIS A 37 48.58 6.65 -4.22
C HIS A 37 48.27 7.97 -3.52
N ASP A 38 47.37 8.75 -4.11
CA ASP A 38 46.84 9.97 -3.50
C ASP A 38 45.34 9.82 -3.22
N THR A 39 44.87 10.47 -2.17
CA THR A 39 43.46 10.45 -1.75
C THR A 39 42.97 11.87 -1.57
N THR A 40 41.93 12.23 -2.29
CA THR A 40 41.25 13.52 -2.17
C THR A 40 39.88 13.30 -1.54
N LEU A 41 39.64 13.88 -0.37
CA LEU A 41 38.31 13.95 0.21
C LEU A 41 37.51 15.03 -0.50
N VAL A 42 36.22 14.78 -0.71
CA VAL A 42 35.32 15.73 -1.37
C VAL A 42 34.12 16.05 -0.49
N ALA A 43 33.70 17.30 -0.50
CA ALA A 43 32.47 17.74 0.13
C ALA A 43 31.50 18.21 -0.95
N THR A 44 30.28 17.68 -0.92
CA THR A 44 29.25 17.97 -1.93
C THR A 44 28.03 18.66 -1.35
N ASP A 45 27.23 19.27 -2.22
CA ASP A 45 25.84 19.57 -1.91
C ASP A 45 24.95 18.31 -1.98
N LEU A 46 23.64 18.49 -1.80
CA LEU A 46 22.65 17.42 -1.87
C LEU A 46 22.39 16.92 -3.31
N GLN A 47 22.72 17.73 -4.33
CA GLN A 47 22.70 17.32 -5.73
C GLN A 47 23.96 16.56 -6.15
N ARG A 48 24.94 16.43 -5.24
CA ARG A 48 26.25 15.78 -5.42
C ARG A 48 27.27 16.64 -6.16
N THR A 49 27.03 17.94 -6.32
CA THR A 49 28.02 18.88 -6.85
C THR A 49 29.20 18.99 -5.89
N VAL A 50 30.42 18.74 -6.38
CA VAL A 50 31.65 18.84 -5.58
C VAL A 50 31.98 20.30 -5.29
N LEU A 51 31.75 20.76 -4.06
CA LEU A 51 31.99 22.15 -3.68
C LEU A 51 33.38 22.37 -3.08
N ASN A 52 33.99 21.32 -2.52
CA ASN A 52 35.33 21.42 -1.93
C ASN A 52 36.11 20.13 -2.05
N THR A 53 37.43 20.27 -2.12
CA THR A 53 38.39 19.17 -2.13
C THR A 53 39.43 19.37 -1.03
N LEU A 54 39.91 18.27 -0.46
CA LEU A 54 40.96 18.26 0.57
C LEU A 54 41.92 17.11 0.29
N LYS A 55 43.19 17.42 0.03
CA LYS A 55 44.28 16.45 -0.09
C LYS A 55 45.12 16.45 1.19
N LYS A 56 45.91 15.40 1.36
CA LYS A 56 46.83 15.29 2.51
C LYS A 56 47.82 16.46 2.48
N ASN A 57 48.01 17.13 3.62
CA ASN A 57 48.95 18.24 3.80
C ASN A 57 48.71 19.45 2.88
N THR A 58 47.50 19.62 2.35
CA THR A 58 47.12 20.83 1.59
C THR A 58 45.99 21.56 2.29
N GLU A 59 45.79 22.83 1.91
CA GLU A 59 44.59 23.55 2.30
C GLU A 59 43.35 22.99 1.56
N ARG A 60 42.18 23.34 2.08
CA ARG A 60 40.90 23.05 1.43
C ARG A 60 40.79 23.92 0.19
N HIS A 61 40.49 23.31 -0.96
CA HIS A 61 40.28 24.03 -2.21
C HIS A 61 38.77 24.12 -2.51
N PRO A 62 38.16 25.30 -2.41
CA PRO A 62 36.77 25.51 -2.80
C PRO A 62 36.62 25.53 -4.32
N ILE A 63 35.48 25.04 -4.81
CA ILE A 63 35.12 25.06 -6.22
C ILE A 63 33.79 25.81 -6.36
N VAL A 64 33.78 26.81 -7.24
CA VAL A 64 32.61 27.67 -7.49
C VAL A 64 31.96 27.30 -8.82
N TYR A 65 30.62 27.20 -8.79
CA TYR A 65 29.80 26.89 -9.96
C TYR A 65 28.75 27.98 -10.17
N SER A 66 28.39 28.23 -11.43
CA SER A 66 27.11 28.87 -11.74
C SER A 66 25.95 27.93 -11.38
N PRO A 67 24.71 28.43 -11.29
CA PRO A 67 23.53 27.57 -11.09
C PRO A 67 23.40 26.44 -12.14
N TYR A 68 23.93 26.64 -13.34
CA TYR A 68 23.94 25.67 -14.43
C TYR A 68 25.22 24.82 -14.48
N GLY A 69 26.04 24.82 -13.42
CA GLY A 69 27.22 23.97 -13.32
C GLY A 69 28.43 24.46 -14.11
N HIS A 70 28.42 25.70 -14.60
CA HIS A 70 29.58 26.30 -15.26
C HIS A 70 30.64 26.64 -14.22
N ARG A 71 31.87 26.20 -14.47
CA ARG A 71 33.07 26.60 -13.71
C ARG A 71 34.18 26.94 -14.70
N ARG A 72 35.11 27.82 -14.31
CA ARG A 72 36.32 28.05 -15.08
C ARG A 72 37.23 26.84 -14.96
N ALA A 73 37.88 26.46 -16.06
CA ALA A 73 38.93 25.45 -16.04
C ALA A 73 40.17 26.09 -15.40
N GLU A 74 40.31 25.95 -14.08
CA GLU A 74 41.57 26.26 -13.41
C GLU A 74 42.64 25.22 -13.79
N SER A 75 43.91 25.58 -13.64
CA SER A 75 45.06 24.76 -14.03
C SER A 75 45.09 23.44 -13.24
N GLY A 76 44.43 22.42 -13.76
CA GLY A 76 44.34 21.08 -13.19
C GLY A 76 42.94 20.70 -12.71
N LEU A 77 42.54 19.44 -12.97
CA LEU A 77 41.33 18.84 -12.40
C LEU A 77 41.57 18.58 -10.90
N THR A 78 41.20 19.54 -10.04
CA THR A 78 41.21 19.36 -8.57
C THR A 78 40.32 18.21 -8.10
N SER A 79 39.30 17.87 -8.90
CA SER A 79 38.43 16.70 -8.76
C SER A 79 37.97 16.21 -10.14
N LEU A 80 37.89 14.89 -10.32
CA LEU A 80 37.41 14.27 -11.54
C LEU A 80 35.91 14.48 -11.74
N LEU A 81 35.13 14.43 -10.66
CA LEU A 81 33.70 14.72 -10.66
C LEU A 81 33.45 16.17 -10.28
N GLY A 82 32.42 16.78 -10.86
CA GLY A 82 32.06 18.17 -10.67
C GLY A 82 30.58 18.36 -10.37
N PHE A 83 29.89 19.14 -11.22
CA PHE A 83 28.46 19.43 -11.09
C PHE A 83 27.63 18.15 -11.08
N ASN A 84 26.68 18.05 -10.15
CA ASN A 84 25.81 16.87 -9.95
C ASN A 84 26.52 15.52 -9.79
N GLY A 85 27.81 15.55 -9.44
CA GLY A 85 28.65 14.35 -9.36
C GLY A 85 28.96 13.74 -10.73
N GLU A 86 28.83 14.53 -11.80
CA GLU A 86 29.14 14.14 -13.17
C GLU A 86 30.54 14.59 -13.58
N ARG A 87 31.16 13.82 -14.48
CA ARG A 87 32.47 14.16 -15.04
C ARG A 87 32.30 15.15 -16.18
N PRO A 88 32.87 16.37 -16.10
CA PRO A 88 32.91 17.26 -17.24
C PRO A 88 33.83 16.68 -18.31
N ASP A 89 33.45 16.82 -19.57
CA ASP A 89 34.32 16.53 -20.70
C ASP A 89 35.56 17.46 -20.63
N PRO A 90 36.79 16.92 -20.65
CA PRO A 90 38.00 17.70 -20.40
C PRO A 90 38.30 18.71 -21.51
N VAL A 91 37.75 18.53 -22.72
CA VAL A 91 37.99 19.40 -23.87
C VAL A 91 36.96 20.53 -23.93
N THR A 92 35.69 20.19 -23.78
CA THR A 92 34.55 21.11 -23.98
C THR A 92 33.97 21.68 -22.68
N GLY A 93 34.23 21.04 -21.54
CA GLY A 93 33.60 21.36 -20.26
C GLY A 93 32.12 21.00 -20.17
N HIS A 94 31.57 20.30 -21.17
CA HIS A 94 30.19 19.83 -21.18
C HIS A 94 29.99 18.64 -20.22
N TYR A 95 28.75 18.40 -19.79
CA TYR A 95 28.40 17.22 -19.00
C TYR A 95 27.59 16.23 -19.84
N LEU A 96 28.00 14.96 -19.83
CA LEU A 96 27.37 13.88 -20.60
C LEU A 96 26.26 13.20 -19.76
N LEU A 97 25.12 13.88 -19.63
CA LEU A 97 24.01 13.44 -18.78
C LEU A 97 23.24 12.25 -19.41
N GLY A 98 22.53 11.50 -18.57
CA GLY A 98 21.81 10.30 -19.02
C GLY A 98 22.75 9.17 -19.45
N ASN A 99 23.90 9.03 -18.79
CA ASN A 99 24.98 8.12 -19.20
C ASN A 99 25.44 8.38 -20.65
N GLY A 100 25.59 9.66 -21.02
CA GLY A 100 26.00 10.04 -22.38
C GLY A 100 24.86 10.16 -23.40
N TYR A 101 23.60 10.07 -22.96
CA TYR A 101 22.46 10.27 -23.84
C TYR A 101 22.43 11.68 -24.47
N ARG A 102 22.71 12.73 -23.67
CA ARG A 102 22.81 14.10 -24.19
C ARG A 102 23.95 14.88 -23.55
N ALA A 103 24.62 15.67 -24.36
CA ALA A 103 25.61 16.65 -23.91
C ALA A 103 24.90 17.91 -23.43
N PHE A 104 25.02 18.20 -22.13
CA PHE A 104 24.59 19.44 -21.51
C PHE A 104 25.73 20.47 -21.54
N ASN A 105 25.44 21.64 -22.09
CA ASN A 105 26.35 22.76 -22.16
C ASN A 105 26.07 23.73 -21.00
N PRO A 106 26.95 23.82 -19.98
CA PRO A 106 26.72 24.69 -18.83
C PRO A 106 26.91 26.18 -19.15
N VAL A 107 27.58 26.52 -20.25
CA VAL A 107 27.73 27.92 -20.73
C VAL A 107 26.45 28.38 -21.42
N LEU A 108 25.89 27.54 -22.30
CA LEU A 108 24.62 27.83 -22.99
C LEU A 108 23.38 27.50 -22.16
N MET A 109 23.55 26.87 -20.99
CA MET A 109 22.48 26.50 -20.05
C MET A 109 21.43 25.55 -20.65
N ARG A 110 21.82 24.73 -21.63
CA ARG A 110 20.92 23.85 -22.40
C ARG A 110 21.60 22.58 -22.90
N PHE A 111 20.81 21.64 -23.37
CA PHE A 111 21.31 20.49 -24.13
C PHE A 111 21.73 20.90 -25.55
N ASN A 112 22.70 20.19 -26.10
CA ASN A 112 23.14 20.38 -27.49
C ASN A 112 22.25 19.63 -28.50
N THR A 113 21.47 18.65 -28.04
CA THR A 113 20.55 17.86 -28.86
C THR A 113 19.12 17.95 -28.33
N PRO A 114 18.10 17.91 -29.22
CA PRO A 114 16.70 17.93 -28.80
C PRO A 114 16.33 16.64 -28.06
N ASP A 115 15.38 16.75 -27.14
CA ASP A 115 14.78 15.61 -26.43
C ASP A 115 13.71 14.92 -27.30
N ASN A 116 13.81 13.59 -27.41
CA ASN A 116 12.85 12.76 -28.15
C ASN A 116 11.47 12.69 -27.46
N LEU A 117 11.37 13.04 -26.17
CA LEU A 117 10.10 13.10 -25.44
C LEU A 117 9.43 14.49 -25.53
N SER A 118 10.08 15.46 -26.16
CA SER A 118 9.50 16.77 -26.44
C SER A 118 8.77 16.77 -27.79
N PRO A 119 7.73 17.59 -27.98
CA PRO A 119 7.14 18.52 -27.01
C PRO A 119 5.98 17.92 -26.19
N PHE A 120 5.50 16.73 -26.54
CA PHE A 120 4.20 16.22 -26.09
C PHE A 120 4.23 15.24 -24.92
N ASP A 121 5.40 14.74 -24.54
CA ASP A 121 5.57 13.84 -23.39
C ASP A 121 6.37 14.56 -22.28
N LYS A 122 7.05 13.81 -21.40
CA LYS A 122 7.75 14.33 -20.20
C LYS A 122 8.85 15.35 -20.46
N GLY A 123 9.27 15.54 -21.71
CA GLY A 123 10.29 16.50 -22.11
C GLY A 123 9.86 17.97 -22.05
N GLY A 124 8.55 18.22 -22.13
CA GLY A 124 7.99 19.58 -22.16
C GLY A 124 8.23 20.29 -23.50
N LEU A 125 7.75 21.53 -23.63
CA LEU A 125 7.71 22.23 -24.91
C LEU A 125 9.08 22.57 -25.51
N ASN A 126 10.08 22.83 -24.66
CA ASN A 126 11.43 23.19 -25.11
C ASN A 126 12.34 21.97 -25.09
N ALA A 127 12.56 21.37 -26.26
CA ALA A 127 13.37 20.16 -26.43
C ALA A 127 14.84 20.29 -25.97
N TYR A 128 15.35 21.50 -25.78
CA TYR A 128 16.74 21.75 -25.35
C TYR A 128 16.85 22.14 -23.87
N ALA A 129 15.73 22.35 -23.16
CA ALA A 129 15.75 22.87 -21.81
C ALA A 129 16.42 21.90 -20.83
N TYR A 130 17.28 22.44 -19.97
CA TYR A 130 17.78 21.73 -18.80
C TYR A 130 16.96 22.09 -17.57
N CYS A 131 16.53 21.09 -16.80
CA CYS A 131 15.84 21.28 -15.52
C CYS A 131 14.62 22.21 -15.55
N ASN A 132 13.92 22.34 -16.69
CA ASN A 132 12.86 23.33 -16.89
C ASN A 132 13.28 24.77 -16.53
N ALA A 133 14.54 25.12 -16.80
CA ALA A 133 15.19 26.38 -16.43
C ALA A 133 15.35 26.64 -14.92
N ASP A 134 15.23 25.60 -14.09
CA ASP A 134 15.43 25.66 -12.63
C ASP A 134 16.39 24.55 -12.14
N PRO A 135 17.70 24.69 -12.40
CA PRO A 135 18.73 23.72 -12.00
C PRO A 135 19.09 23.77 -10.50
N ILE A 136 18.58 24.77 -9.77
CA ILE A 136 18.79 24.85 -8.32
C ILE A 136 17.87 23.85 -7.61
N ASN A 137 16.61 23.74 -8.04
CA ASN A 137 15.63 22.88 -7.41
C ASN A 137 15.44 21.52 -8.09
N ASN A 138 15.98 21.35 -9.31
CA ASN A 138 15.83 20.15 -10.12
C ASN A 138 17.17 19.63 -10.65
N ILE A 139 17.19 18.32 -10.93
CA ILE A 139 18.26 17.61 -11.61
C ILE A 139 17.65 16.81 -12.77
N ASP A 140 18.39 16.57 -13.84
CA ASP A 140 17.98 15.68 -14.94
C ASP A 140 18.97 14.51 -15.10
N PRO A 141 18.83 13.42 -14.31
CA PRO A 141 19.77 12.30 -14.34
C PRO A 141 19.69 11.48 -15.63
N MET A 142 18.54 11.50 -16.32
CA MET A 142 18.32 10.74 -17.55
C MET A 142 18.64 11.56 -18.80
N GLY A 143 18.84 12.88 -18.65
CA GLY A 143 18.94 13.79 -19.77
C GLY A 143 17.68 13.78 -20.60
N THR A 144 16.48 13.69 -20.02
CA THR A 144 15.19 13.73 -20.74
C THR A 144 14.09 14.44 -19.98
N SER A 145 14.20 14.56 -18.65
CA SER A 145 13.15 15.20 -17.86
C SER A 145 13.70 15.71 -16.54
N ALA A 146 13.31 16.94 -16.19
CA ALA A 146 13.63 17.54 -14.92
C ALA A 146 12.95 16.76 -13.77
N PHE A 147 13.73 16.46 -12.74
CA PHE A 147 13.26 15.82 -11.53
C PHE A 147 13.63 16.68 -10.32
N SER A 148 12.64 17.06 -9.50
CA SER A 148 12.92 17.85 -8.29
C SER A 148 13.61 16.98 -7.24
N TRP A 149 14.91 17.20 -7.03
CA TRP A 149 15.68 16.48 -6.02
C TRP A 149 15.24 16.87 -4.60
N LEU A 150 14.88 18.15 -4.40
CA LEU A 150 14.39 18.68 -3.12
C LEU A 150 13.12 17.94 -2.69
N SER A 151 12.25 17.63 -3.64
CA SER A 151 11.02 16.88 -3.40
C SER A 151 11.27 15.40 -3.00
N LYS A 152 12.34 14.77 -3.51
CA LYS A 152 12.74 13.40 -3.13
C LYS A 152 13.43 13.34 -1.77
N GLN A 153 14.20 14.38 -1.43
CA GLN A 153 14.98 14.46 -0.20
C GLN A 153 14.16 14.96 1.00
N LEU A 154 13.19 15.83 0.77
CA LEU A 154 12.22 16.28 1.78
C LEU A 154 10.98 15.37 1.88
N GLY A 155 10.87 14.35 1.02
CA GLY A 155 9.67 13.53 0.86
C GLY A 155 8.53 14.35 0.30
N MET A 156 8.18 14.14 -0.97
CA MET A 156 7.07 14.80 -1.65
C MET A 156 5.83 14.72 -0.75
N LYS A 157 5.49 15.86 -0.13
CA LYS A 157 4.49 15.94 0.94
C LYS A 157 3.19 15.30 0.48
N SER A 158 2.49 14.67 1.42
CA SER A 158 1.12 14.22 1.22
C SER A 158 0.32 15.28 0.47
N THR A 159 -0.42 14.89 -0.57
CA THR A 159 -1.26 15.84 -1.29
C THR A 159 -2.67 15.81 -0.71
N TYR A 160 -3.14 16.98 -0.28
CA TYR A 160 -4.54 17.17 0.09
C TYR A 160 -5.42 16.96 -1.13
N TYR A 161 -6.48 16.16 -1.00
CA TYR A 161 -7.40 15.89 -2.11
C TYR A 161 -8.88 16.18 -1.81
N GLY A 162 -9.17 16.76 -0.62
CA GLY A 162 -10.51 17.17 -0.19
C GLY A 162 -10.97 16.47 1.10
N ASN A 163 -12.00 17.03 1.77
CA ASN A 163 -12.68 16.45 2.94
C ASN A 163 -11.74 16.08 4.12
N GLY A 164 -10.74 16.92 4.38
CA GLY A 164 -9.76 16.66 5.44
C GLY A 164 -8.80 15.49 5.15
N GLN A 165 -8.79 14.97 3.92
CA GLN A 165 -8.02 13.78 3.58
C GLN A 165 -6.77 14.06 2.73
N TRP A 166 -5.78 13.20 2.96
CA TRP A 166 -4.42 13.33 2.46
C TRP A 166 -3.93 12.02 1.86
N SER A 167 -3.20 12.11 0.75
CA SER A 167 -2.63 10.93 0.08
C SER A 167 -1.29 10.53 0.69
N LYS A 168 -0.84 9.29 0.43
CA LYS A 168 0.55 8.90 0.74
C LYS A 168 1.54 9.75 -0.07
N SER A 169 2.75 9.88 0.47
CA SER A 169 3.86 10.60 -0.18
C SER A 169 4.07 10.12 -1.62
N GLY A 170 4.22 11.05 -2.57
CA GLY A 170 4.40 10.76 -4.00
C GLY A 170 3.13 10.40 -4.77
N VAL A 171 1.95 10.41 -4.13
CA VAL A 171 0.65 10.23 -4.81
C VAL A 171 0.06 11.58 -5.17
N THR A 172 -0.45 11.73 -6.39
CA THR A 172 -1.10 12.97 -6.85
C THR A 172 -2.53 13.09 -6.31
N ALA A 173 -3.04 14.32 -6.16
CA ALA A 173 -4.39 14.56 -5.67
C ALA A 173 -5.48 13.82 -6.49
N ARG A 174 -5.31 13.74 -7.82
CA ARG A 174 -6.21 12.98 -8.72
C ARG A 174 -6.25 11.49 -8.36
N LYS A 175 -5.08 10.87 -8.15
CA LYS A 175 -4.97 9.45 -7.76
C LYS A 175 -5.51 9.21 -6.34
N GLY A 176 -5.23 10.12 -5.41
CA GLY A 176 -5.77 10.07 -4.05
C GLY A 176 -7.30 10.12 -4.03
N ARG A 177 -7.89 11.07 -4.77
CA ARG A 177 -9.36 11.19 -4.89
C ARG A 177 -10.00 9.97 -5.55
N TRP A 178 -9.39 9.44 -6.61
CA TRP A 178 -9.84 8.19 -7.23
C TRP A 178 -9.84 7.02 -6.24
N ALA A 179 -8.73 6.83 -5.51
CA ALA A 179 -8.60 5.74 -4.55
C ALA A 179 -9.61 5.87 -3.40
N TYR A 180 -9.84 7.08 -2.90
CA TYR A 180 -10.86 7.35 -1.90
C TYR A 180 -12.27 6.96 -2.39
N ASN A 181 -12.67 7.48 -3.56
CA ASN A 181 -13.99 7.20 -4.13
C ASN A 181 -14.18 5.70 -4.38
N ARG A 182 -13.14 5.03 -4.90
CA ARG A 182 -13.18 3.58 -5.14
C ARG A 182 -13.32 2.78 -3.85
N ALA A 183 -12.60 3.16 -2.80
CA ALA A 183 -12.72 2.51 -1.49
C ALA A 183 -14.12 2.70 -0.87
N GLN A 184 -14.74 3.88 -1.03
CA GLN A 184 -16.12 4.10 -0.56
C GLN A 184 -17.13 3.27 -1.35
N GLU A 185 -16.97 3.18 -2.67
CA GLU A 185 -17.80 2.33 -3.52
C GLU A 185 -17.70 0.86 -3.10
N MET A 186 -16.48 0.35 -2.91
CA MET A 186 -16.23 -1.02 -2.44
C MET A 186 -16.83 -1.25 -1.05
N ARG A 187 -16.65 -0.33 -0.10
CA ARG A 187 -17.25 -0.41 1.24
C ARG A 187 -18.77 -0.56 1.17
N ARG A 188 -19.44 0.24 0.33
CA ARG A 188 -20.90 0.15 0.13
C ARG A 188 -21.32 -1.19 -0.45
N LYS A 189 -20.59 -1.70 -1.44
CA LYS A 189 -20.85 -3.02 -2.04
C LYS A 189 -20.64 -4.17 -1.06
N ILE A 190 -19.55 -4.13 -0.28
CA ILE A 190 -19.25 -5.11 0.77
C ILE A 190 -20.41 -5.17 1.77
N GLN A 191 -20.87 -4.01 2.25
CA GLN A 191 -21.98 -3.95 3.21
C GLN A 191 -23.25 -4.54 2.61
N GLN A 192 -23.59 -4.16 1.37
CA GLN A 192 -24.77 -4.68 0.68
C GLN A 192 -24.74 -6.20 0.54
N ILE A 193 -23.61 -6.78 0.10
CA ILE A 193 -23.45 -8.23 -0.06
C ILE A 193 -23.62 -8.95 1.28
N ILE A 194 -23.05 -8.40 2.36
CA ILE A 194 -23.18 -8.97 3.70
C ILE A 194 -24.63 -8.90 4.17
N ASP A 195 -25.28 -7.74 4.04
CA ASP A 195 -26.66 -7.54 4.48
C ASP A 195 -27.63 -8.47 3.73
N ASP A 196 -27.46 -8.61 2.41
CA ASP A 196 -28.31 -9.46 1.58
C ASP A 196 -28.12 -10.95 1.96
N ALA A 197 -26.88 -11.40 2.19
CA ALA A 197 -26.61 -12.77 2.62
C ALA A 197 -27.10 -13.08 4.05
N GLN A 198 -26.98 -12.12 4.96
CA GLN A 198 -27.52 -12.21 6.32
C GLN A 198 -29.05 -12.31 6.30
N LEU A 199 -29.70 -11.49 5.48
CA LEU A 199 -31.16 -11.51 5.31
C LEU A 199 -31.64 -12.84 4.70
N GLU A 200 -30.97 -13.34 3.67
CA GLU A 200 -31.30 -14.62 3.04
C GLU A 200 -31.18 -15.77 4.05
N THR A 201 -30.09 -15.79 4.82
CA THR A 201 -29.88 -16.79 5.89
C THR A 201 -30.97 -16.70 6.94
N PHE A 202 -31.31 -15.50 7.39
CA PHE A 202 -32.39 -15.27 8.36
C PHE A 202 -33.73 -15.79 7.85
N LEU A 203 -34.10 -15.50 6.60
CA LEU A 203 -35.37 -15.94 6.02
C LEU A 203 -35.45 -17.46 5.90
N LYS A 204 -34.33 -18.12 5.58
CA LYS A 204 -34.21 -19.58 5.52
C LYS A 204 -34.32 -20.22 6.91
N ASP A 205 -33.62 -19.68 7.90
CA ASP A 205 -33.65 -20.16 9.28
C ASP A 205 -35.06 -19.98 9.87
N ARG A 206 -35.70 -18.82 9.61
CA ARG A 206 -37.10 -18.54 9.94
C ARG A 206 -38.04 -19.58 9.33
N ALA A 207 -37.97 -19.80 8.02
CA ALA A 207 -38.83 -20.78 7.33
C ALA A 207 -38.68 -22.19 7.92
N THR A 208 -37.46 -22.56 8.29
CA THR A 208 -37.17 -23.86 8.92
C THR A 208 -37.85 -23.98 10.28
N VAL A 209 -37.70 -22.99 11.16
CA VAL A 209 -38.32 -22.99 12.49
C VAL A 209 -39.85 -23.00 12.41
N PHE A 210 -40.44 -22.22 11.50
CA PHE A 210 -41.89 -22.18 11.34
C PHE A 210 -42.46 -23.50 10.79
N ALA A 211 -41.72 -24.23 9.94
CA ALA A 211 -42.15 -25.50 9.36
C ALA A 211 -42.17 -26.68 10.36
N ILE A 212 -41.39 -26.63 11.45
CA ILE A 212 -41.27 -27.72 12.43
C ILE A 212 -42.47 -27.81 13.39
N GLY A 213 -43.26 -26.74 13.53
CA GLY A 213 -44.37 -26.66 14.48
C GLY A 213 -43.89 -26.46 15.94
N LYS A 214 -44.77 -26.71 16.92
CA LYS A 214 -44.39 -26.73 18.35
C LYS A 214 -43.81 -28.12 18.67
N SER A 215 -42.64 -28.17 19.30
CA SER A 215 -42.03 -29.43 19.74
C SER A 215 -42.49 -29.80 21.16
N GLU A 216 -42.78 -31.08 21.37
CA GLU A 216 -43.23 -31.64 22.65
C GLU A 216 -42.11 -32.34 23.44
N TYR A 217 -40.90 -32.50 22.87
CA TYR A 217 -39.85 -33.27 23.52
C TYR A 217 -39.22 -32.52 24.70
N ARG A 218 -39.50 -33.00 25.92
CA ARG A 218 -38.87 -32.54 27.17
C ARG A 218 -38.00 -33.67 27.74
N PRO A 219 -36.67 -33.48 27.88
CA PRO A 219 -35.80 -34.49 28.48
C PRO A 219 -36.13 -34.63 29.98
N ASN A 220 -36.59 -35.82 30.38
CA ASN A 220 -36.94 -36.14 31.76
C ASN A 220 -35.79 -36.92 32.45
N GLY A 221 -35.58 -36.65 33.75
CA GLY A 221 -34.55 -37.30 34.56
C GLY A 221 -33.12 -36.80 34.32
N ILE A 222 -32.22 -37.05 35.27
CA ILE A 222 -30.83 -36.54 35.25
C ILE A 222 -30.07 -37.05 34.01
N LEU A 223 -30.11 -38.35 33.75
CA LEU A 223 -29.41 -38.98 32.62
C LEU A 223 -29.94 -38.48 31.26
N GLY A 224 -31.25 -38.25 31.16
CA GLY A 224 -31.89 -37.69 29.96
C GLY A 224 -31.43 -36.24 29.71
N GLN A 225 -31.35 -35.42 30.75
CA GLN A 225 -30.85 -34.04 30.66
C GLN A 225 -29.35 -33.97 30.32
N GLU A 226 -28.53 -34.85 30.90
CA GLU A 226 -27.10 -34.92 30.61
C GLU A 226 -26.84 -35.30 29.15
N THR A 227 -27.56 -36.32 28.66
CA THR A 227 -27.50 -36.79 27.27
C THR A 227 -27.99 -35.70 26.31
N TYR A 228 -29.06 -34.99 26.68
CA TYR A 228 -29.58 -33.85 25.93
C TYR A 228 -28.53 -32.74 25.79
N LYS A 229 -27.88 -32.31 26.89
CA LYS A 229 -26.83 -31.28 26.85
C LYS A 229 -25.65 -31.67 25.96
N ARG A 230 -25.22 -32.94 26.01
CA ARG A 230 -24.15 -33.45 25.15
C ARG A 230 -24.54 -33.37 23.67
N ILE A 231 -25.75 -33.80 23.31
CA ILE A 231 -26.26 -33.71 21.93
C ILE A 231 -26.46 -32.25 21.51
N GLN A 232 -26.97 -31.39 22.38
CA GLN A 232 -27.14 -29.97 22.11
C GLN A 232 -25.80 -29.28 21.82
N SER A 233 -24.74 -29.67 22.52
CA SER A 233 -23.40 -29.14 22.29
C SER A 233 -22.81 -29.56 20.93
N SER A 234 -23.15 -30.75 20.43
CA SER A 234 -22.65 -31.26 19.15
C SER A 234 -23.41 -30.71 17.93
N ILE A 235 -24.69 -30.35 18.08
CA ILE A 235 -25.51 -29.80 16.97
C ILE A 235 -25.43 -28.27 16.81
N LYS A 236 -24.65 -27.57 17.65
CA LYS A 236 -24.71 -26.11 17.80
C LYS A 236 -24.47 -25.32 16.51
N SER A 237 -23.64 -25.80 15.58
CA SER A 237 -23.40 -25.15 14.27
C SER A 237 -24.55 -25.34 13.27
N ASP A 238 -25.21 -26.50 13.34
CA ASP A 238 -26.14 -27.00 12.32
C ASP A 238 -27.59 -26.91 12.78
N ILE A 239 -27.83 -26.20 13.89
CA ILE A 239 -29.11 -26.11 14.59
C ILE A 239 -30.26 -25.56 13.74
N PHE A 240 -30.01 -25.01 12.55
CA PHE A 240 -31.04 -24.55 11.58
C PHE A 240 -31.09 -25.40 10.30
N GLU A 241 -30.36 -26.51 10.24
CA GLU A 241 -30.55 -27.52 9.19
C GLU A 241 -31.82 -28.34 9.41
N ASN A 242 -32.25 -29.09 8.40
CA ASN A 242 -33.36 -30.01 8.55
C ASN A 242 -33.05 -31.05 9.65
N PRO A 243 -33.91 -31.23 10.67
CA PRO A 243 -33.71 -32.21 11.74
C PRO A 243 -33.32 -33.62 11.29
N LYS A 244 -33.91 -34.10 10.18
CA LYS A 244 -33.59 -35.42 9.62
C LYS A 244 -32.15 -35.46 9.09
N LYS A 245 -31.70 -34.40 8.41
CA LYS A 245 -30.31 -34.29 7.94
C LYS A 245 -29.31 -34.19 9.08
N ILE A 246 -29.68 -33.51 10.17
CA ILE A 246 -28.85 -33.49 11.38
C ILE A 246 -28.75 -34.90 11.96
N ALA A 247 -29.87 -35.62 12.06
CA ALA A 247 -29.92 -36.98 12.58
C ALA A 247 -29.15 -38.00 11.74
N GLU A 248 -29.10 -37.82 10.41
CA GLU A 248 -28.33 -38.67 9.48
C GLU A 248 -26.82 -38.64 9.75
N LYS A 249 -26.30 -37.61 10.42
CA LYS A 249 -24.89 -37.49 10.79
C LYS A 249 -24.47 -38.40 11.96
N PHE A 250 -25.42 -39.14 12.56
CA PHE A 250 -25.19 -39.93 13.77
C PHE A 250 -25.73 -41.36 13.65
N ASP A 251 -25.00 -42.31 14.23
CA ASP A 251 -25.35 -43.72 14.20
C ASP A 251 -26.64 -44.04 14.98
N ARG A 252 -27.33 -45.11 14.57
CA ARG A 252 -28.43 -45.69 15.35
C ARG A 252 -27.87 -46.23 16.68
N PRO A 253 -28.60 -46.14 17.81
CA PRO A 253 -30.00 -45.70 17.97
C PRO A 253 -30.17 -44.19 18.18
N TYR A 254 -29.10 -43.39 18.11
CA TYR A 254 -29.11 -41.98 18.50
C TYR A 254 -29.79 -41.07 17.49
N SER A 255 -29.85 -41.45 16.21
CA SER A 255 -30.46 -40.64 15.13
C SER A 255 -31.90 -40.17 15.46
N ASN A 256 -32.78 -41.05 15.93
CA ASN A 256 -34.15 -40.69 16.32
C ASN A 256 -34.20 -39.70 17.50
N LEU A 257 -33.30 -39.87 18.47
CA LEU A 257 -33.19 -38.95 19.60
C LEU A 257 -32.68 -37.59 19.13
N ILE A 258 -31.70 -37.57 18.25
CA ILE A 258 -31.10 -36.36 17.69
C ILE A 258 -32.11 -35.58 16.85
N GLU A 259 -32.93 -36.24 16.05
CA GLU A 259 -34.01 -35.56 15.32
C GLU A 259 -34.98 -34.86 16.29
N LYS A 260 -35.38 -35.54 17.37
CA LYS A 260 -36.28 -34.97 18.41
C LYS A 260 -35.63 -33.80 19.14
N VAL A 261 -34.35 -33.92 19.50
CA VAL A 261 -33.58 -32.87 20.18
C VAL A 261 -33.41 -31.65 19.27
N ALA A 262 -33.04 -31.85 18.00
CA ALA A 262 -32.91 -30.77 17.03
C ALA A 262 -34.23 -30.03 16.82
N ARG A 263 -35.36 -30.75 16.69
CA ARG A 263 -36.70 -30.15 16.59
C ARG A 263 -37.07 -29.35 17.83
N ALA A 264 -36.83 -29.89 19.02
CA ALA A 264 -37.09 -29.18 20.29
C ALA A 264 -36.27 -27.90 20.39
N GLU A 265 -35.00 -27.97 20.04
CA GLU A 265 -34.12 -26.84 20.13
C GLU A 265 -34.46 -25.76 19.09
N GLN A 266 -34.79 -26.14 17.85
CA GLN A 266 -35.28 -25.21 16.82
C GLN A 266 -36.59 -24.54 17.23
N ALA A 267 -37.52 -25.30 17.82
CA ALA A 267 -38.78 -24.76 18.29
C ALA A 267 -38.59 -23.70 19.39
N ASN A 268 -37.52 -23.80 20.20
CA ASN A 268 -37.19 -22.77 21.20
C ASN A 268 -36.89 -21.41 20.55
N TYR A 269 -36.39 -21.37 19.29
CA TYR A 269 -36.14 -20.10 18.57
C TYR A 269 -37.39 -19.46 17.98
N ARG A 270 -38.55 -20.10 18.08
CA ARG A 270 -39.79 -19.58 17.51
C ARG A 270 -40.18 -18.22 18.09
N GLU A 271 -40.11 -18.08 19.42
CA GLU A 271 -40.42 -16.81 20.10
C GLU A 271 -39.50 -15.66 19.65
N LEU A 272 -38.24 -15.97 19.32
CA LEU A 272 -37.29 -15.00 18.78
C LEU A 272 -37.75 -14.47 17.41
N PHE A 273 -38.11 -15.37 16.49
CA PHE A 273 -38.59 -14.96 15.16
C PHE A 273 -39.94 -14.26 15.21
N GLU A 274 -40.88 -14.72 16.06
CA GLU A 274 -42.17 -14.06 16.27
C GLU A 274 -41.99 -12.66 16.87
N SER A 275 -41.06 -12.49 17.82
CA SER A 275 -40.70 -11.17 18.34
C SER A 275 -40.16 -10.26 17.24
N MET A 276 -39.27 -10.75 16.39
CA MET A 276 -38.72 -10.00 15.26
C MET A 276 -39.78 -9.58 14.24
N ASP A 277 -40.75 -10.45 13.94
CA ASP A 277 -41.87 -10.16 13.05
C ASP A 277 -42.75 -9.03 13.64
N ASN A 278 -43.04 -9.08 14.94
CA ASN A 278 -43.87 -8.07 15.64
C ASN A 278 -43.27 -6.66 15.64
N PHE A 279 -41.95 -6.54 15.63
CA PHE A 279 -41.26 -5.24 15.56
C PHE A 279 -41.07 -4.74 14.12
N ASN A 280 -41.64 -5.41 13.11
CA ASN A 280 -41.49 -5.10 11.68
C ASN A 280 -40.02 -5.02 11.24
N ILE A 281 -39.20 -5.93 11.78
CA ILE A 281 -37.74 -5.86 11.67
C ILE A 281 -37.21 -6.49 10.37
N ILE A 282 -38.04 -7.16 9.57
CA ILE A 282 -37.58 -7.86 8.36
C ILE A 282 -37.05 -6.85 7.32
N GLY A 283 -35.74 -6.92 7.02
CA GLY A 283 -35.09 -6.09 6.00
C GLY A 283 -33.57 -6.06 6.14
N ARG A 284 -32.89 -5.23 5.33
CA ARG A 284 -31.43 -5.01 5.42
C ARG A 284 -31.00 -4.59 6.84
N ASN A 285 -29.73 -4.81 7.17
CA ASN A 285 -29.14 -4.64 8.51
C ASN A 285 -29.71 -5.60 9.57
N THR A 286 -29.96 -6.86 9.21
CA THR A 286 -30.55 -7.88 10.10
C THR A 286 -29.75 -8.05 11.41
N SER A 287 -28.42 -8.01 11.33
CA SER A 287 -27.54 -8.10 12.50
C SER A 287 -27.72 -6.93 13.49
N SER A 288 -27.69 -5.67 13.01
CA SER A 288 -27.89 -4.50 13.87
C SER A 288 -29.28 -4.47 14.52
N LYS A 289 -30.28 -4.98 13.80
CA LYS A 289 -31.64 -5.09 14.29
C LYS A 289 -31.79 -6.14 15.40
N LEU A 290 -31.09 -7.28 15.27
CA LEU A 290 -31.00 -8.28 16.34
C LEU A 290 -30.36 -7.68 17.60
N GLU A 291 -29.30 -6.89 17.46
CA GLU A 291 -28.67 -6.17 18.60
C GLU A 291 -29.64 -5.22 19.32
N MET A 292 -30.57 -4.58 18.59
CA MET A 292 -31.61 -3.76 19.24
C MET A 292 -32.56 -4.61 20.08
N LEU A 293 -32.97 -5.76 19.55
CA LEU A 293 -33.84 -6.71 20.25
C LEU A 293 -33.14 -7.38 21.43
N GLU A 294 -31.80 -7.50 21.41
CA GLU A 294 -31.02 -8.07 22.52
C GLU A 294 -31.37 -7.42 23.86
N ARG A 295 -31.72 -6.13 23.90
CA ARG A 295 -32.04 -5.41 25.15
C ARG A 295 -33.37 -5.82 25.78
N SER A 296 -34.38 -6.12 24.97
CA SER A 296 -35.75 -6.42 25.42
C SER A 296 -36.10 -7.91 25.40
N PHE A 297 -35.35 -8.74 24.66
CA PHE A 297 -35.64 -10.17 24.56
C PHE A 297 -35.37 -10.91 25.89
N PRO A 298 -36.34 -11.69 26.42
CA PRO A 298 -36.18 -12.38 27.71
C PRO A 298 -35.02 -13.38 27.74
N ASN A 299 -34.83 -14.15 26.67
CA ASN A 299 -33.79 -15.17 26.61
C ASN A 299 -32.49 -14.63 25.96
N LYS A 300 -31.69 -13.92 26.75
CA LYS A 300 -30.43 -13.27 26.31
C LYS A 300 -29.46 -14.22 25.63
N LYS A 301 -29.29 -15.42 26.18
CA LYS A 301 -28.34 -16.42 25.64
C LYS A 301 -28.70 -16.83 24.22
N GLN A 302 -29.99 -16.99 23.96
CA GLN A 302 -30.51 -17.39 22.67
C GLN A 302 -30.33 -16.30 21.61
N ILE A 303 -30.72 -15.06 21.91
CA ILE A 303 -30.57 -13.95 20.98
C ILE A 303 -29.10 -13.63 20.68
N LEU A 304 -28.22 -13.70 21.69
CA LEU A 304 -26.77 -13.54 21.48
C LEU A 304 -26.23 -14.65 20.56
N SER A 305 -26.57 -15.91 20.85
CA SER A 305 -26.12 -17.04 20.03
C SER A 305 -26.59 -16.93 18.57
N TYR A 306 -27.80 -16.42 18.33
CA TYR A 306 -28.30 -16.23 16.97
C TYR A 306 -27.69 -15.01 16.28
N THR A 307 -27.48 -13.92 17.02
CA THR A 307 -26.80 -12.72 16.50
C THR A 307 -25.37 -13.04 16.06
N ASP A 308 -24.64 -13.84 16.84
CA ASP A 308 -23.30 -14.31 16.49
C ASP A 308 -23.31 -15.16 15.21
N ARG A 309 -24.29 -16.06 15.05
CA ARG A 309 -24.48 -16.83 13.81
C ARG A 309 -24.67 -15.91 12.62
N ILE A 310 -25.60 -14.95 12.69
CA ILE A 310 -25.86 -14.05 11.57
C ILE A 310 -24.65 -13.17 11.25
N LYS A 311 -23.94 -12.65 12.26
CA LYS A 311 -22.70 -11.89 12.07
C LYS A 311 -21.58 -12.71 11.45
N SER A 312 -21.54 -14.02 11.68
CA SER A 312 -20.54 -14.92 11.09
C SER A 312 -20.72 -15.11 9.58
N ILE A 313 -21.89 -14.77 9.02
CA ILE A 313 -22.17 -14.89 7.60
C ILE A 313 -21.45 -13.77 6.83
N ILE A 314 -20.30 -14.12 6.27
CA ILE A 314 -19.51 -13.24 5.41
C ILE A 314 -19.24 -13.96 4.08
N PRO A 315 -19.91 -13.57 2.98
CA PRO A 315 -19.70 -14.19 1.68
C PRO A 315 -18.25 -14.05 1.18
N LYS A 316 -17.77 -15.05 0.45
CA LYS A 316 -16.41 -15.03 -0.15
C LYS A 316 -16.17 -13.84 -1.06
N GLU A 317 -17.21 -13.39 -1.76
CA GLU A 317 -17.15 -12.19 -2.61
C GLU A 317 -16.85 -10.92 -1.79
N ALA A 318 -17.48 -10.76 -0.63
CA ALA A 318 -17.23 -9.65 0.27
C ALA A 318 -15.78 -9.67 0.81
N LEU A 319 -15.21 -10.85 1.07
CA LEU A 319 -13.81 -11.00 1.49
C LEU A 319 -12.83 -10.55 0.40
N LYS A 320 -13.04 -10.98 -0.85
CA LYS A 320 -12.22 -10.54 -2.00
C LYS A 320 -12.25 -9.02 -2.17
N LEU A 321 -13.43 -8.41 -2.09
CA LEU A 321 -13.57 -6.96 -2.18
C LEU A 321 -12.88 -6.23 -1.01
N ARG A 322 -12.85 -6.82 0.20
CA ARG A 322 -12.11 -6.26 1.33
C ARG A 322 -10.61 -6.25 1.08
N GLU A 323 -10.07 -7.33 0.52
CA GLU A 323 -8.64 -7.42 0.16
C GLU A 323 -8.27 -6.39 -0.91
N GLU A 324 -9.06 -6.29 -1.99
CA GLU A 324 -8.84 -5.28 -3.03
C GLU A 324 -8.90 -3.84 -2.47
N MET A 325 -9.90 -3.56 -1.63
CA MET A 325 -10.05 -2.27 -0.96
C MET A 325 -8.84 -1.96 -0.08
N TYR A 326 -8.35 -2.94 0.68
CA TYR A 326 -7.18 -2.79 1.54
C TYR A 326 -5.93 -2.44 0.72
N ILE A 327 -5.68 -3.16 -0.39
CA ILE A 327 -4.55 -2.89 -1.29
C ILE A 327 -4.61 -1.46 -1.84
N ILE A 328 -5.80 -0.99 -2.25
CA ILE A 328 -5.96 0.38 -2.75
C ILE A 328 -5.69 1.41 -1.65
N ARG A 329 -6.24 1.22 -0.45
CA ARG A 329 -6.02 2.13 0.68
C ARG A 329 -4.54 2.19 1.04
N GLU A 330 -3.89 1.04 1.21
CA GLU A 330 -2.47 0.97 1.55
C GLU A 330 -1.57 1.57 0.48
N LYS A 331 -1.92 1.46 -0.79
CA LYS A 331 -1.08 2.00 -1.86
C LYS A 331 -1.18 3.52 -1.97
N TYR A 332 -2.34 4.11 -1.68
CA TYR A 332 -2.62 5.50 -2.09
C TYR A 332 -3.02 6.46 -0.97
N LEU A 333 -3.59 5.97 0.14
CA LEU A 333 -4.23 6.79 1.17
C LEU A 333 -3.45 6.73 2.49
N MET A 334 -3.40 7.84 3.22
CA MET A 334 -2.93 7.81 4.61
C MET A 334 -3.93 7.06 5.49
N SER A 335 -3.39 6.30 6.45
CA SER A 335 -4.14 5.43 7.38
C SER A 335 -5.05 6.23 8.30
#